data_AF-A0A7X9G2S9-F1
#
_entry.id   AF-A0A7X9G2S9-F1
#
_cell.length_a   1.000
_cell.length_b   1.000
_cell.length_c   1.000
_cell.angle_alpha   90.00
_cell.angle_beta   90.00
_cell.angle_gamma   90.00
#
_symmetry.space_group_name_H-M   'P 1'
#
loop_
_entity.id
_entity.type
_entity.pdbx_description
1 polymer ?
#
loop_
_entity_poly.entity_id
_entity_poly.type
_entity_poly.pdbx_seq_one_letter_code
_entity_poly.pdbx_strand_id
1 'polypeptide(L)'
;MRQNILFKAAAPLFLILAMFSLGDDDLQRLGDLLRPYAARDYWQTQPAPPPLTRTTLVRSIEAARAYYLNHQKSDGSFIYGKDMASDEVYEDDNQVRQAGALWGLASLNRDRSNEPTRRGVLLGLDFFARCMTVLPTGESTVVYPGEENIKTGTVALYCLSLIEFLRGQGISLPKEVKDRYLTYLNLNITYLQSMEMPDGSWARSYDAPSGFRETVASPYYDGEALLAYCKAARYLGRTDLLPRIEYALPRLIAKYTVVCWRPGGDTKLTKGFYQWGCMASAEYLEAGWTTHADLAADAALAMSWWLLYDNQLEYRQGNTAYAVEGLVGAWRAAKVRKDTESMAVLRETAERITNQLITLQYGGPYQDFNPLLKSLRRVQPESFGGISASRDSAIVRIDVHQHQTHAMLMLLNCFFTETDDNSK
;
A
#
# COMPACT_ATOMS: atom_id res chain seq x y z
N MET A 1 11.13 23.71 -31.44
CA MET A 1 12.12 23.25 -32.42
C MET A 1 12.89 22.09 -31.77
N ARG A 2 12.74 20.87 -32.31
CA ARG A 2 13.42 19.59 -31.99
C ARG A 2 13.18 19.00 -30.57
N GLN A 3 12.23 18.09 -30.36
CA GLN A 3 12.23 16.63 -30.67
C GLN A 3 13.45 15.87 -30.15
N ASN A 4 13.25 15.08 -29.07
CA ASN A 4 13.43 13.61 -29.00
C ASN A 4 13.77 13.17 -27.56
N ILE A 5 12.77 12.64 -26.84
CA ILE A 5 12.98 11.75 -25.70
C ILE A 5 12.17 10.49 -25.98
N LEU A 6 12.85 9.46 -26.46
CA LEU A 6 12.34 8.10 -26.64
C LEU A 6 13.49 7.20 -26.23
N PHE A 7 13.48 6.73 -24.98
CA PHE A 7 14.46 5.77 -24.47
C PHE A 7 13.78 4.64 -23.67
N LYS A 8 13.91 3.44 -24.26
CA LYS A 8 14.21 2.15 -23.64
C LYS A 8 13.25 1.57 -22.58
N ALA A 9 12.23 0.87 -23.07
CA ALA A 9 11.91 -0.44 -22.51
C ALA A 9 12.46 -1.50 -23.48
N ALA A 10 13.56 -2.15 -23.11
CA ALA A 10 14.06 -3.32 -23.81
C ALA A 10 13.66 -4.56 -23.00
N ALA A 11 12.51 -5.15 -23.32
CA ALA A 11 12.47 -6.60 -23.45
C ALA A 11 13.46 -6.97 -24.57
N PRO A 12 14.09 -8.17 -24.59
CA PRO A 12 14.94 -8.55 -25.70
C PRO A 12 14.05 -8.90 -26.90
N LEU A 13 13.41 -7.89 -27.49
CA LEU A 13 13.06 -7.85 -28.89
C LEU A 13 14.35 -7.51 -29.65
N PHE A 14 15.30 -8.45 -29.65
CA PHE A 14 16.41 -8.47 -30.62
C PHE A 14 15.86 -8.89 -32.00
N LEU A 15 14.82 -8.20 -32.44
CA LEU A 15 14.07 -8.49 -33.65
C LEU A 15 13.48 -7.21 -34.23
N ILE A 16 14.29 -6.14 -34.23
CA ILE A 16 14.14 -5.08 -35.23
C ILE A 16 15.51 -4.87 -35.90
N LEU A 17 15.68 -5.67 -36.96
CA LEU A 17 16.30 -5.31 -38.22
C LEU A 17 17.74 -4.78 -38.18
N ALA A 18 18.69 -5.72 -38.15
CA ALA A 18 19.68 -5.69 -39.21
C ALA A 18 18.99 -6.30 -40.44
N MET A 19 18.46 -5.47 -41.36
CA MET A 19 18.01 -5.90 -42.70
C MET A 19 19.20 -6.34 -43.56
N PHE A 20 19.97 -7.30 -43.07
CA PHE A 20 20.81 -8.13 -43.91
C PHE A 20 19.98 -9.37 -44.19
N SER A 21 19.96 -9.84 -45.43
CA SER A 21 19.20 -11.01 -45.87
C SER A 21 19.25 -12.12 -44.81
N LEU A 22 18.16 -12.30 -44.07
CA LEU A 22 17.98 -13.48 -43.23
C LEU A 22 18.03 -14.64 -44.21
N GLY A 23 19.11 -15.43 -44.16
CA GLY A 23 19.21 -16.61 -44.99
C GLY A 23 18.08 -17.59 -44.64
N ASP A 24 17.83 -18.56 -45.50
CA ASP A 24 16.85 -19.62 -45.20
C ASP A 24 17.09 -20.28 -43.84
N ASP A 25 18.35 -20.36 -43.41
CA ASP A 25 18.77 -20.86 -42.09
C ASP A 25 18.26 -20.01 -40.90
N ASP A 26 18.21 -18.68 -41.05
CA ASP A 26 17.72 -17.78 -40.01
C ASP A 26 16.19 -17.85 -39.88
N LEU A 27 15.48 -18.01 -41.00
CA LEU A 27 14.03 -18.22 -41.01
C LEU A 27 13.65 -19.58 -40.43
N GLN A 28 14.40 -20.64 -40.77
CA GLN A 28 14.24 -21.97 -40.19
C GLN A 28 14.47 -21.93 -38.68
N ARG A 29 15.55 -21.27 -38.23
CA ARG A 29 15.84 -21.08 -36.81
C ARG A 29 14.74 -20.30 -36.08
N LEU A 30 14.21 -19.24 -36.68
CA LEU A 30 13.06 -18.51 -36.12
C LEU A 30 11.82 -19.40 -36.03
N GLY A 31 11.52 -20.19 -37.06
CA GLY A 31 10.43 -21.15 -37.06
C GLY A 31 10.56 -22.21 -35.96
N ASP A 32 11.77 -22.72 -35.74
CA ASP A 32 12.07 -23.67 -34.68
C ASP A 32 11.98 -23.04 -33.28
N LEU A 33 12.40 -21.77 -33.13
CA LEU A 33 12.21 -21.01 -31.88
C LEU A 33 10.74 -20.72 -31.57
N LEU A 34 9.90 -20.52 -32.60
CA LEU A 34 8.47 -20.23 -32.43
C LEU A 34 7.62 -21.49 -32.23
N ARG A 35 8.06 -22.66 -32.71
CA ARG A 35 7.28 -23.91 -32.70
C ARG A 35 6.73 -24.29 -31.31
N PRO A 36 7.46 -24.14 -30.19
CA PRO A 36 6.90 -24.38 -28.86
C PRO A 36 5.72 -23.46 -28.52
N TYR A 37 5.79 -22.19 -28.94
CA TYR A 37 4.76 -21.18 -28.69
C TYR A 37 3.54 -21.31 -29.62
N ALA A 38 3.64 -22.07 -30.71
CA ALA A 38 2.52 -22.35 -31.59
C ALA A 38 1.57 -23.43 -30.99
N ALA A 39 2.05 -24.23 -30.04
CA ALA A 39 1.24 -25.23 -29.37
C ALA A 39 0.30 -24.56 -28.36
N ARG A 40 -1.01 -24.88 -28.45
CA ARG A 40 -2.01 -24.45 -27.46
C ARG A 40 -1.59 -24.83 -26.04
N ASP A 41 -1.04 -26.03 -25.88
CA ASP A 41 -0.59 -26.57 -24.60
C ASP A 41 0.44 -25.66 -23.94
N TYR A 42 1.37 -25.06 -24.69
CA TYR A 42 2.35 -24.13 -24.12
C TYR A 42 1.68 -23.00 -23.32
N TRP A 43 0.58 -22.44 -23.84
CA TRP A 43 -0.13 -21.34 -23.20
C TRP A 43 -1.08 -21.81 -22.10
N GLN A 44 -1.59 -23.04 -22.18
CA GLN A 44 -2.51 -23.60 -21.20
C GLN A 44 -1.81 -24.26 -20.00
N THR A 45 -0.56 -24.70 -20.18
CA THR A 45 0.23 -25.37 -19.14
C THR A 45 1.29 -24.46 -18.54
N GLN A 46 1.16 -23.14 -18.70
CA GLN A 46 2.04 -22.21 -17.99
C GLN A 46 1.86 -22.45 -16.48
N PRO A 47 2.96 -22.63 -15.73
CA PRO A 47 2.88 -22.94 -14.31
C PRO A 47 2.17 -21.80 -13.58
N ALA A 48 1.08 -22.12 -12.90
CA ALA A 48 0.40 -21.23 -11.98
C ALA A 48 0.91 -21.48 -10.55
N PRO A 49 1.07 -20.44 -9.71
CA PRO A 49 1.42 -20.64 -8.33
C PRO A 49 0.36 -21.52 -7.63
N PRO A 50 0.76 -22.42 -6.71
CA PRO A 50 -0.20 -23.23 -5.96
C PRO A 50 -1.12 -22.33 -5.12
N PRO A 51 -2.26 -22.85 -4.62
CA PRO A 51 -3.17 -22.08 -3.77
C PRO A 51 -2.45 -21.40 -2.60
N LEU A 52 -2.91 -20.21 -2.22
CA LEU A 52 -2.31 -19.46 -1.13
C LEU A 52 -2.47 -20.23 0.18
N THR A 53 -1.37 -20.36 0.94
CA THR A 53 -1.36 -20.99 2.26
C THR A 53 -0.83 -20.02 3.31
N ARG A 54 -1.16 -20.26 4.58
CA ARG A 54 -0.59 -19.53 5.71
C ARG A 54 0.94 -19.54 5.68
N THR A 55 1.54 -20.71 5.42
CA THR A 55 3.00 -20.88 5.35
C THR A 55 3.61 -20.03 4.24
N THR A 56 3.03 -20.03 3.03
CA THR A 56 3.49 -19.17 1.92
C THR A 56 3.42 -17.70 2.33
N LEU A 57 2.29 -17.27 2.90
CA LEU A 57 2.06 -15.88 3.28
C LEU A 57 3.05 -15.42 4.35
N VAL A 58 3.28 -16.23 5.38
CA VAL A 58 4.30 -15.95 6.41
C VAL A 58 5.68 -15.84 5.79
N ARG A 59 6.09 -16.80 4.94
CA ARG A 59 7.40 -16.73 4.27
C ARG A 59 7.57 -15.46 3.44
N SER A 60 6.53 -15.03 2.74
CA SER A 60 6.55 -13.77 1.98
C SER A 60 6.63 -12.53 2.85
N ILE A 61 5.92 -12.49 3.99
CA ILE A 61 6.02 -11.38 4.95
C ILE A 61 7.42 -11.30 5.55
N GLU A 62 8.01 -12.44 5.90
CA GLU A 62 9.37 -12.53 6.45
C GLU A 62 10.43 -12.09 5.43
N ALA A 63 10.26 -12.44 4.15
CA ALA A 63 11.10 -11.90 3.08
C ALA A 63 10.91 -10.38 2.94
N ALA A 64 9.67 -9.88 2.97
CA ALA A 64 9.41 -8.45 2.88
C ALA A 64 10.02 -7.65 4.06
N ARG A 65 10.04 -8.24 5.28
CA ARG A 65 10.76 -7.69 6.44
C ARG A 65 12.25 -7.53 6.14
N ALA A 66 12.89 -8.56 5.60
CA ALA A 66 14.32 -8.51 5.29
C ALA A 66 14.64 -7.35 4.34
N TYR A 67 13.82 -7.16 3.29
CA TYR A 67 13.98 -6.04 2.37
C TYR A 67 13.88 -4.68 3.06
N TYR A 68 12.86 -4.47 3.91
CA TYR A 68 12.72 -3.23 4.69
C TYR A 68 13.98 -2.91 5.47
N LEU A 69 14.52 -3.89 6.20
CA LEU A 69 15.68 -3.69 7.06
C LEU A 69 16.96 -3.46 6.26
N ASN A 70 17.09 -4.08 5.10
CA ASN A 70 18.24 -3.88 4.23
C ASN A 70 18.21 -2.55 3.45
N HIS A 71 17.03 -1.99 3.21
CA HIS A 71 16.82 -0.77 2.43
C HIS A 71 16.46 0.45 3.28
N GLN A 72 16.49 0.32 4.61
CA GLN A 72 16.43 1.46 5.51
C GLN A 72 17.82 2.11 5.61
N LYS A 73 17.88 3.41 5.37
CA LYS A 73 19.09 4.23 5.50
C LYS A 73 19.42 4.46 6.97
N SER A 74 20.67 4.83 7.25
CA SER A 74 21.15 5.08 8.62
C SER A 74 20.45 6.23 9.32
N ASP A 75 19.85 7.17 8.59
CA ASP A 75 19.05 8.26 9.16
C ASP A 75 17.63 7.82 9.55
N GLY A 76 17.17 6.67 9.06
CA GLY A 76 15.83 6.11 9.29
C GLY A 76 14.86 6.23 8.13
N SER A 77 15.20 6.98 7.08
CA SER A 77 14.46 6.98 5.80
C SER A 77 14.74 5.69 5.01
N PHE A 78 14.07 5.50 3.88
CA PHE A 78 14.22 4.32 3.02
C PHE A 78 14.78 4.69 1.64
N ILE A 79 15.42 3.75 0.97
CA ILE A 79 15.74 3.87 -0.46
C ILE A 79 14.42 3.88 -1.24
N TYR A 80 14.12 4.95 -1.99
CA TYR A 80 12.83 5.10 -2.67
C TYR A 80 12.56 4.00 -3.71
N GLY A 81 13.56 3.71 -4.55
CA GLY A 81 13.47 2.61 -5.49
C GLY A 81 14.84 2.15 -5.98
N LYS A 82 14.85 0.91 -6.47
CA LYS A 82 16.05 0.23 -6.98
C LYS A 82 15.66 -0.63 -8.17
N ASP A 83 16.46 -0.58 -9.24
CA ASP A 83 16.39 -1.55 -10.33
C ASP A 83 17.24 -2.77 -9.96
N MET A 84 16.56 -3.90 -9.84
CA MET A 84 17.14 -5.16 -9.42
C MET A 84 18.00 -5.85 -10.49
N ALA A 85 17.83 -5.48 -11.76
CA ALA A 85 18.58 -6.04 -12.86
C ALA A 85 19.91 -5.29 -13.07
N SER A 86 19.91 -3.96 -12.92
CA SER A 86 21.11 -3.12 -13.07
C SER A 86 21.82 -2.79 -11.76
N ASP A 87 21.18 -3.04 -10.61
CA ASP A 87 21.62 -2.63 -9.28
C ASP A 87 21.59 -1.09 -9.05
N GLU A 88 20.97 -0.34 -9.96
CA GLU A 88 20.86 1.11 -9.90
C GLU A 88 19.84 1.55 -8.85
N VAL A 89 20.24 2.48 -7.97
CA VAL A 89 19.35 3.11 -7.00
C VAL A 89 18.83 4.42 -7.57
N TYR A 90 17.51 4.62 -7.52
CA TYR A 90 16.91 5.89 -7.91
C TYR A 90 17.10 6.95 -6.83
N GLU A 91 17.57 8.13 -7.25
CA GLU A 91 17.82 9.27 -6.35
C GLU A 91 16.55 10.03 -5.95
N ASP A 92 15.45 9.84 -6.70
CA ASP A 92 14.15 10.44 -6.39
C ASP A 92 13.69 10.08 -4.97
N ASP A 93 12.99 11.01 -4.33
CA ASP A 93 12.39 10.80 -3.02
C ASP A 93 10.95 11.32 -2.98
N ASN A 94 10.17 10.82 -2.03
CA ASN A 94 8.78 11.21 -1.86
C ASN A 94 8.32 11.03 -0.41
N GLN A 95 8.06 12.16 0.26
CA GLN A 95 7.63 12.20 1.66
C GLN A 95 6.45 11.26 2.00
N VAL A 96 5.46 11.13 1.11
CA VAL A 96 4.28 10.27 1.35
C VAL A 96 4.67 8.81 1.29
N ARG A 97 5.54 8.43 0.33
CA ARG A 97 5.99 7.05 0.19
C ARG A 97 6.92 6.62 1.33
N GLN A 98 7.73 7.54 1.84
CA GLN A 98 8.57 7.33 3.01
C GLN A 98 7.73 7.10 4.28
N ALA A 99 6.71 7.94 4.51
CA ALA A 99 5.80 7.77 5.62
C ALA A 99 4.97 6.48 5.49
N GLY A 100 4.57 6.12 4.27
CA GLY A 100 3.93 4.85 3.97
C GLY A 100 4.81 3.66 4.32
N ALA A 101 6.07 3.65 3.85
CA ALA A 101 7.02 2.58 4.14
C ALA A 101 7.20 2.37 5.65
N LEU A 102 7.30 3.47 6.41
CA LEU A 102 7.33 3.42 7.87
C LEU A 102 6.05 2.80 8.46
N TRP A 103 4.88 3.16 7.94
CA TRP A 103 3.61 2.57 8.39
C TRP A 103 3.53 1.06 8.10
N GLY A 104 4.02 0.63 6.93
CA GLY A 104 4.13 -0.78 6.58
C GLY A 104 5.03 -1.55 7.55
N LEU A 105 6.21 -1.00 7.87
CA LEU A 105 7.14 -1.59 8.83
C LEU A 105 6.57 -1.59 10.27
N ALA A 106 5.89 -0.52 10.67
CA ALA A 106 5.23 -0.43 11.97
C ALA A 106 4.10 -1.45 12.13
N SER A 107 3.28 -1.65 11.07
CA SER A 107 2.25 -2.68 11.01
C SER A 107 2.84 -4.08 11.12
N LEU A 108 3.95 -4.33 10.42
CA LEU A 108 4.67 -5.60 10.50
C LEU A 108 5.22 -5.85 11.90
N ASN A 109 5.79 -4.83 12.54
CA ASN A 109 6.29 -4.92 13.91
C ASN A 109 5.17 -5.15 14.93
N ARG A 110 3.97 -4.58 14.73
CA ARG A 110 2.80 -4.81 15.58
C ARG A 110 2.38 -6.28 15.55
N ASP A 111 2.28 -6.87 14.36
CA ASP A 111 1.75 -8.23 14.19
C ASP A 111 2.81 -9.32 14.40
N ARG A 112 4.06 -9.00 14.07
CA ARG A 112 5.18 -9.95 14.04
C ARG A 112 6.44 -9.28 14.56
N SER A 113 6.41 -8.85 15.81
CA SER A 113 7.53 -8.12 16.41
C SER A 113 8.78 -8.99 16.55
N ASN A 114 9.93 -8.41 16.26
CA ASN A 114 11.23 -8.87 16.72
C ASN A 114 12.14 -7.65 16.92
N GLU A 115 13.26 -7.82 17.62
CA GLU A 115 14.13 -6.70 17.97
C GLU A 115 14.70 -5.95 16.75
N PRO A 116 15.17 -6.60 15.67
CA PRO A 116 15.58 -5.88 14.45
C PRO A 116 14.48 -5.02 13.85
N THR A 117 13.26 -5.55 13.73
CA THR A 117 12.11 -4.81 13.19
C THR A 117 11.74 -3.65 14.09
N ARG A 118 11.71 -3.86 15.41
CA ARG A 118 11.45 -2.83 16.40
C ARG A 118 12.45 -1.68 16.29
N ARG A 119 13.75 -1.98 16.17
CA ARG A 119 14.79 -0.97 15.96
C ARG A 119 14.58 -0.19 14.67
N GLY A 120 14.23 -0.86 13.57
CA GLY A 120 13.92 -0.19 12.32
C GLY A 120 12.73 0.76 12.41
N VAL A 121 11.66 0.35 13.11
CA VAL A 121 10.51 1.23 13.39
C VAL A 121 10.93 2.44 14.23
N LEU A 122 11.67 2.23 15.33
CA LEU A 122 12.15 3.33 16.17
C LEU A 122 13.00 4.33 15.37
N LEU A 123 13.92 3.82 14.54
CA LEU A 123 14.77 4.65 13.70
C LEU A 123 13.96 5.51 12.72
N GLY A 124 12.94 4.93 12.08
CA GLY A 124 12.05 5.68 11.19
C GLY A 124 11.14 6.66 11.93
N LEU A 125 10.61 6.30 13.10
CA LEU A 125 9.82 7.22 13.93
C LEU A 125 10.65 8.42 14.37
N ASP A 126 11.91 8.19 14.76
CA ASP A 126 12.85 9.23 15.18
C ASP A 126 13.29 10.10 13.98
N PHE A 127 13.41 9.54 12.77
CA PHE A 127 13.63 10.33 11.54
C PHE A 127 12.54 11.39 11.36
N PHE A 128 11.27 10.96 11.33
CA PHE A 128 10.15 11.88 11.15
C PHE A 128 10.00 12.86 12.33
N ALA A 129 10.29 12.43 13.56
CA ALA A 129 10.28 13.31 14.72
C ALA A 129 11.31 14.44 14.60
N ARG A 130 12.51 14.17 14.07
CA ARG A 130 13.54 15.20 13.80
C ARG A 130 13.14 16.16 12.69
N CYS A 131 12.22 15.78 11.83
CA CYS A 131 11.67 16.62 10.76
C CYS A 131 10.53 17.52 11.25
N MET A 132 10.12 17.43 12.51
CA MET A 132 9.02 18.24 13.02
C MET A 132 9.45 19.71 13.20
N THR A 133 8.65 20.63 12.68
CA THR A 133 8.88 22.07 12.72
C THR A 133 7.63 22.79 13.20
N VAL A 134 7.80 23.92 13.90
CA VAL A 134 6.70 24.84 14.24
C VAL A 134 6.38 25.69 13.02
N LEU A 135 5.14 25.62 12.55
CA LEU A 135 4.64 26.35 11.38
C LEU A 135 4.31 27.81 11.72
N PRO A 136 4.20 28.71 10.72
CA PRO A 136 3.78 30.11 10.94
C PRO A 136 2.42 30.25 11.65
N THR A 137 1.54 29.25 11.51
CA THR A 137 0.23 29.18 12.16
C THR A 137 0.29 28.68 13.62
N GLY A 138 1.46 28.26 14.09
CA GLY A 138 1.72 27.86 15.48
C GLY A 138 1.62 26.35 15.74
N GLU A 139 1.03 25.56 14.84
CA GLU A 139 1.04 24.10 14.95
C GLU A 139 2.44 23.53 14.68
N SER A 140 2.71 22.31 15.17
CA SER A 140 3.94 21.58 14.84
C SER A 140 3.62 20.31 14.08
N THR A 141 4.33 20.07 12.98
CA THR A 141 4.14 18.87 12.15
C THR A 141 5.44 18.53 11.41
N VAL A 142 5.44 17.38 10.73
CA VAL A 142 6.54 16.96 9.86
C VAL A 142 6.68 17.89 8.64
N VAL A 143 7.86 18.47 8.46
CA VAL A 143 8.29 19.09 7.20
C VAL A 143 9.41 18.23 6.63
N TYR A 144 9.11 17.49 5.55
CA TYR A 144 10.06 16.51 5.00
C TYR A 144 11.31 17.22 4.43
N PRO A 145 12.54 16.72 4.67
CA PRO A 145 13.75 17.38 4.21
C PRO A 145 13.76 17.63 2.69
N GLY A 146 14.07 18.87 2.30
CA GLY A 146 14.11 19.27 0.89
C GLY A 146 12.75 19.56 0.24
N GLU A 147 11.64 19.46 0.99
CA GLU A 147 10.30 19.84 0.51
C GLU A 147 9.75 21.02 1.30
N GLU A 148 9.29 22.06 0.59
CA GLU A 148 8.61 23.21 1.19
C GLU A 148 7.11 22.95 1.41
N ASN A 149 6.55 22.01 0.65
CA ASN A 149 5.14 21.64 0.72
C ASN A 149 4.94 20.40 1.58
N ILE A 150 4.15 20.52 2.64
CA ILE A 150 3.74 19.42 3.50
C ILE A 150 2.53 18.74 2.88
N LYS A 151 2.67 17.48 2.45
CA LYS A 151 1.55 16.70 1.91
C LYS A 151 0.77 16.07 3.06
N THR A 152 -0.55 16.26 3.09
CA THR A 152 -1.41 15.74 4.17
C THR A 152 -1.28 14.23 4.36
N GLY A 153 -1.10 13.49 3.25
CA GLY A 153 -0.85 12.04 3.31
C GLY A 153 0.41 11.65 4.09
N THR A 154 1.48 12.44 4.03
CA THR A 154 2.71 12.21 4.83
C THR A 154 2.38 12.20 6.31
N VAL A 155 1.63 13.21 6.76
CA VAL A 155 1.27 13.38 8.17
C VAL A 155 0.28 12.30 8.62
N ALA A 156 -0.70 11.96 7.78
CA ALA A 156 -1.63 10.88 8.04
C ALA A 156 -0.93 9.51 8.18
N LEU A 157 -0.01 9.18 7.27
CA LEU A 157 0.76 7.92 7.33
C LEU A 157 1.75 7.90 8.51
N TYR A 158 2.31 9.05 8.89
CA TYR A 158 3.11 9.12 10.11
C TYR A 158 2.28 8.92 11.38
N CYS A 159 1.07 9.51 11.45
CA CYS A 159 0.10 9.22 12.50
C CYS A 159 -0.23 7.72 12.57
N LEU A 160 -0.51 7.10 11.42
CA LEU A 160 -0.77 5.66 11.34
C LEU A 160 0.43 4.84 11.86
N SER A 161 1.65 5.21 11.49
CA SER A 161 2.87 4.57 12.00
C SER A 161 2.99 4.62 13.53
N LEU A 162 2.75 5.80 14.11
CA LEU A 162 2.75 6.00 15.57
C LEU A 162 1.65 5.17 16.24
N ILE A 163 0.45 5.14 15.66
CA ILE A 163 -0.68 4.35 16.17
C ILE A 163 -0.33 2.87 16.19
N GLU A 164 0.23 2.31 15.10
CA GLU A 164 0.56 0.88 15.07
C GLU A 164 1.69 0.52 16.04
N PHE A 165 2.69 1.39 16.19
CA PHE A 165 3.74 1.19 17.17
C PHE A 165 3.20 1.22 18.61
N LEU A 166 2.38 2.22 18.96
CA LEU A 166 1.76 2.35 20.28
C LEU A 166 0.78 1.22 20.57
N ARG A 167 0.03 0.75 19.56
CA ARG A 167 -0.88 -0.39 19.69
C ARG A 167 -0.12 -1.69 19.92
N GLY A 168 0.97 -1.93 19.20
CA GLY A 168 1.75 -3.15 19.30
C GLY A 168 2.64 -3.24 20.54
N GLN A 169 3.18 -2.11 21.01
CA GLN A 169 4.18 -2.10 22.09
C GLN A 169 3.86 -1.19 23.26
N GLY A 170 2.82 -0.35 23.18
CA GLY A 170 2.58 0.72 24.17
C GLY A 170 2.27 0.24 25.59
N ILE A 171 2.00 -1.05 25.81
CA ILE A 171 1.86 -1.64 27.15
C ILE A 171 3.22 -1.92 27.79
N SER A 172 4.24 -2.28 26.99
CA SER A 172 5.57 -2.64 27.47
C SER A 172 6.58 -1.49 27.43
N LEU A 173 6.22 -0.34 26.86
CA LEU A 173 7.08 0.84 26.85
C LEU A 173 7.17 1.52 28.24
N PRO A 174 8.35 2.03 28.63
CA PRO A 174 8.45 2.97 29.73
C PRO A 174 7.53 4.17 29.52
N LYS A 175 6.97 4.71 30.61
CA LYS A 175 5.97 5.79 30.57
C LYS A 175 6.48 6.99 29.77
N GLU A 176 7.71 7.41 30.00
CA GLU A 176 8.34 8.56 29.35
C GLU A 176 8.47 8.36 27.83
N VAL A 177 8.78 7.13 27.41
CA VAL A 177 8.88 6.77 26.00
C VAL A 177 7.50 6.74 25.34
N LYS A 178 6.51 6.17 26.03
CA LYS A 178 5.12 6.16 25.57
C LYS A 178 4.57 7.58 25.42
N ASP A 179 4.75 8.41 26.44
CA ASP A 179 4.29 9.80 26.46
C ASP A 179 4.90 10.61 25.32
N ARG A 180 6.20 10.41 25.03
CA ARG A 180 6.87 11.04 23.89
C ARG A 180 6.17 10.74 22.56
N TYR A 181 5.89 9.47 22.26
CA TYR A 181 5.22 9.11 21.01
C TYR A 181 3.75 9.54 20.97
N LEU A 182 3.06 9.58 22.11
CA LEU A 182 1.73 10.17 22.22
C LEU A 182 1.76 11.68 21.95
N THR A 183 2.79 12.40 22.42
CA THR A 183 2.99 13.82 22.09
C THR A 183 3.17 14.02 20.60
N TYR A 184 4.03 13.24 19.93
CA TYR A 184 4.20 13.32 18.48
C TYR A 184 2.89 13.04 17.74
N LEU A 185 2.13 12.02 18.16
CA LEU A 185 0.83 11.74 17.56
C LEU A 185 -0.14 12.91 17.75
N ASN A 186 -0.20 13.50 18.94
CA ASN A 186 -1.11 14.60 19.23
C ASN A 186 -0.79 15.83 18.37
N LEU A 187 0.48 16.20 18.22
CA LEU A 187 0.90 17.32 17.38
C LEU A 187 0.47 17.12 15.91
N ASN A 188 0.70 15.93 15.36
CA ASN A 188 0.34 15.62 13.98
C ASN A 188 -1.18 15.49 13.78
N ILE A 189 -1.93 14.97 14.76
CA ILE A 189 -3.41 14.99 14.73
C ILE A 189 -3.92 16.43 14.76
N THR A 190 -3.36 17.31 15.59
CA THR A 190 -3.73 18.74 15.61
C THR A 190 -3.47 19.41 14.26
N TYR A 191 -2.36 19.08 13.59
CA TYR A 191 -2.13 19.54 12.22
C TYR A 191 -3.20 19.01 11.24
N LEU A 192 -3.54 17.70 11.28
CA LEU A 192 -4.60 17.16 10.43
C LEU A 192 -5.95 17.85 10.68
N GLN A 193 -6.25 18.17 11.93
CA GLN A 193 -7.46 18.92 12.30
C GLN A 193 -7.45 20.33 11.71
N SER A 194 -6.28 20.97 11.65
CA SER A 194 -6.18 22.28 11.02
C SER A 194 -6.47 22.15 9.52
N MET A 195 -6.01 21.09 8.84
CA MET A 195 -6.19 20.86 7.41
C MET A 195 -7.62 20.50 6.95
N GLU A 196 -8.56 20.29 7.87
CA GLU A 196 -9.96 19.97 7.56
C GLU A 196 -10.65 21.10 6.77
N MET A 197 -11.51 20.72 5.82
CA MET A 197 -12.26 21.60 4.93
C MET A 197 -13.78 21.46 5.15
N PRO A 198 -14.60 22.47 4.77
CA PRO A 198 -16.04 22.47 5.00
C PRO A 198 -16.83 21.36 4.28
N ASP A 199 -16.26 20.72 3.27
CA ASP A 199 -16.87 19.58 2.59
C ASP A 199 -16.54 18.23 3.26
N GLY A 200 -15.89 18.26 4.42
CA GLY A 200 -15.47 17.07 5.17
C GLY A 200 -14.16 16.43 4.67
N SER A 201 -13.50 17.03 3.67
CA SER A 201 -12.17 16.60 3.21
C SER A 201 -11.03 17.33 3.92
N TRP A 202 -9.81 16.98 3.55
CA TRP A 202 -8.61 17.68 3.99
C TRP A 202 -7.94 18.39 2.81
N ALA A 203 -7.41 19.57 3.06
CA ALA A 203 -6.50 20.25 2.14
C ALA A 203 -5.35 19.30 1.77
N ARG A 204 -5.00 19.22 0.48
CA ARG A 204 -4.00 18.24 0.03
C ARG A 204 -2.58 18.58 0.47
N SER A 205 -2.28 19.87 0.63
CA SER A 205 -0.94 20.38 0.93
C SER A 205 -0.99 21.70 1.68
N TYR A 206 0.09 21.95 2.42
CA TYR A 206 0.39 23.20 3.11
C TYR A 206 1.78 23.67 2.72
N ASP A 207 1.90 24.92 2.30
CA ASP A 207 3.18 25.57 2.01
C ASP A 207 3.81 26.07 3.32
N ALA A 208 4.88 25.41 3.76
CA ALA A 208 5.50 25.68 5.06
C ALA A 208 6.02 27.12 5.21
N PRO A 209 6.63 27.75 4.18
CA PRO A 209 7.12 29.12 4.27
C PRO A 209 6.00 30.17 4.39
N SER A 210 4.96 30.11 3.56
CA SER A 210 3.91 31.14 3.53
C SER A 210 2.75 30.89 4.49
N GLY A 211 2.61 29.66 4.98
CA GLY A 211 1.44 29.21 5.73
C GLY A 211 0.19 29.02 4.86
N PHE A 212 0.34 29.05 3.54
CA PHE A 212 -0.77 28.84 2.61
C PHE A 212 -1.25 27.39 2.63
N ARG A 213 -2.56 27.22 2.81
CA ARG A 213 -3.24 25.94 2.71
C ARG A 213 -3.96 25.83 1.39
N GLU A 214 -3.69 24.75 0.67
CA GLU A 214 -4.42 24.48 -0.57
C GLU A 214 -5.90 24.18 -0.31
N THR A 215 -6.78 24.72 -1.16
CA THR A 215 -8.24 24.53 -1.05
C THR A 215 -8.76 23.33 -1.85
N VAL A 216 -7.85 22.44 -2.27
CA VAL A 216 -8.16 21.26 -3.08
C VAL A 216 -7.78 20.02 -2.29
N ALA A 217 -8.66 19.02 -2.33
CA ALA A 217 -8.46 17.73 -1.66
C ALA A 217 -7.72 16.71 -2.55
N SER A 218 -7.24 15.65 -1.91
CA SER A 218 -6.74 14.45 -2.59
C SER A 218 -7.53 13.24 -2.08
N PRO A 219 -8.11 12.39 -2.96
CA PRO A 219 -8.85 11.22 -2.52
C PRO A 219 -8.00 10.24 -1.69
N TYR A 220 -6.68 10.19 -1.96
CA TYR A 220 -5.76 9.39 -1.16
C TYR A 220 -5.65 9.95 0.26
N TYR A 221 -5.41 11.26 0.39
CA TYR A 221 -5.12 11.89 1.68
C TYR A 221 -6.38 11.99 2.54
N ASP A 222 -7.54 12.17 1.93
CA ASP A 222 -8.83 12.11 2.62
C ASP A 222 -9.05 10.74 3.26
N GLY A 223 -8.77 9.67 2.52
CA GLY A 223 -8.86 8.32 3.04
C GLY A 223 -7.82 8.03 4.13
N GLU A 224 -6.56 8.42 3.93
CA GLU A 224 -5.47 8.22 4.90
C GLU A 224 -5.75 8.97 6.21
N ALA A 225 -6.20 10.22 6.14
CA ALA A 225 -6.52 11.04 7.30
C ALA A 225 -7.74 10.49 8.07
N LEU A 226 -8.80 10.10 7.34
CA LEU A 226 -9.97 9.46 7.94
C LEU A 226 -9.60 8.14 8.63
N LEU A 227 -8.75 7.32 8.01
CA LEU A 227 -8.25 6.09 8.62
C LEU A 227 -7.43 6.38 9.88
N ALA A 228 -6.55 7.37 9.85
CA ALA A 228 -5.76 7.78 11.01
C ALA A 228 -6.66 8.19 12.18
N TYR A 229 -7.71 8.97 11.93
CA TYR A 229 -8.69 9.35 12.94
C TYR A 229 -9.43 8.14 13.52
N CYS A 230 -9.99 7.27 12.67
CA CYS A 230 -10.69 6.07 13.11
C CYS A 230 -9.80 5.18 13.99
N LYS A 231 -8.53 4.96 13.58
CA LYS A 231 -7.61 4.12 14.35
C LYS A 231 -7.16 4.78 15.66
N ALA A 232 -6.90 6.08 15.66
CA ALA A 232 -6.58 6.81 16.89
C ALA A 232 -7.73 6.74 17.90
N ALA A 233 -8.97 7.00 17.45
CA ALA A 233 -10.15 6.93 18.29
C ALA A 233 -10.39 5.52 18.83
N ARG A 234 -10.32 4.50 17.97
CA ARG A 234 -10.60 3.11 18.34
C ARG A 234 -9.53 2.49 19.25
N TYR A 235 -8.24 2.63 18.92
CA TYR A 235 -7.18 1.89 19.61
C TYR A 235 -6.50 2.66 20.73
N LEU A 236 -6.53 4.00 20.68
CA LEU A 236 -5.86 4.86 21.66
C LEU A 236 -6.84 5.71 22.48
N GLY A 237 -8.14 5.48 22.33
CA GLY A 237 -9.17 6.15 23.13
C GLY A 237 -9.34 7.64 22.82
N ARG A 238 -8.93 8.11 21.63
CA ARG A 238 -9.13 9.50 21.16
C ARG A 238 -10.56 9.77 20.73
N THR A 239 -11.51 9.57 21.65
CA THR A 239 -12.95 9.74 21.38
C THR A 239 -13.35 11.18 21.07
N ASP A 240 -12.47 12.15 21.36
CA ASP A 240 -12.59 13.54 20.91
C ASP A 240 -12.61 13.70 19.39
N LEU A 241 -12.14 12.70 18.63
CA LEU A 241 -12.18 12.69 17.17
C LEU A 241 -13.52 12.21 16.60
N LEU A 242 -14.40 11.59 17.40
CA LEU A 242 -15.66 11.03 16.89
C LEU A 242 -16.54 12.04 16.16
N PRO A 243 -16.78 13.26 16.67
CA PRO A 243 -17.58 14.25 15.95
C PRO A 243 -17.01 14.60 14.57
N ARG A 244 -15.67 14.60 14.43
CA ARG A 244 -14.97 14.90 13.17
C ARG A 244 -15.10 13.73 12.19
N ILE A 245 -14.96 12.50 12.68
CA ILE A 245 -15.17 11.27 11.89
C ILE A 245 -16.61 11.22 11.37
N GLU A 246 -17.59 11.46 12.24
CA GLU A 246 -19.01 11.44 11.87
C GLU A 246 -19.38 12.59 10.92
N TYR A 247 -18.68 13.71 11.00
CA TYR A 247 -18.84 14.79 10.03
C TYR A 247 -18.26 14.43 8.65
N ALA A 248 -17.04 13.90 8.61
CA ALA A 248 -16.29 13.64 7.37
C ALA A 248 -16.80 12.41 6.61
N LEU A 249 -16.98 11.28 7.29
CA LEU A 249 -17.31 9.98 6.69
C LEU A 249 -18.45 10.02 5.66
N PRO A 250 -19.67 10.51 5.98
CA PRO A 250 -20.77 10.52 5.03
C PRO A 250 -20.49 11.42 3.82
N ARG A 251 -19.75 12.53 4.01
CA ARG A 251 -19.42 13.47 2.94
C ARG A 251 -18.39 12.89 1.99
N LEU A 252 -17.35 12.27 2.52
CA LEU A 252 -16.33 11.59 1.71
C LEU A 252 -16.92 10.42 0.92
N ILE A 253 -17.80 9.63 1.55
CA ILE A 253 -18.54 8.57 0.86
C ILE A 253 -19.33 9.17 -0.30
N ALA A 254 -20.16 10.19 -0.06
CA ALA A 254 -20.94 10.82 -1.13
C ALA A 254 -20.05 11.39 -2.25
N LYS A 255 -18.96 12.08 -1.89
CA LYS A 255 -17.98 12.69 -2.80
C LYS A 255 -17.30 11.66 -3.69
N TYR A 256 -16.84 10.54 -3.13
CA TYR A 256 -16.03 9.55 -3.85
C TYR A 256 -16.81 8.35 -4.38
N THR A 257 -18.13 8.28 -4.14
CA THR A 257 -19.01 7.27 -4.73
C THR A 257 -20.08 7.94 -5.58
N VAL A 258 -21.18 8.38 -4.98
CA VAL A 258 -22.37 8.92 -5.64
C VAL A 258 -22.04 10.05 -6.62
N VAL A 259 -21.17 10.99 -6.26
CA VAL A 259 -20.79 12.08 -7.16
C VAL A 259 -19.90 11.58 -8.31
N CYS A 260 -18.90 10.75 -8.00
CA CYS A 260 -17.96 10.21 -9.00
C CYS A 260 -18.60 9.20 -9.97
N TRP A 261 -19.66 8.50 -9.58
CA TRP A 261 -20.32 7.47 -10.38
C TRP A 261 -21.48 7.98 -11.24
N ARG A 262 -21.90 9.25 -11.07
CA ARG A 262 -22.89 9.86 -11.96
C ARG A 262 -22.32 10.01 -13.38
N PRO A 263 -23.17 10.07 -14.43
CA PRO A 263 -22.73 10.40 -15.77
C PRO A 263 -21.88 11.68 -15.79
N GLY A 264 -20.66 11.60 -16.33
CA GLY A 264 -19.70 12.70 -16.35
C GLY A 264 -18.85 12.88 -15.08
N GLY A 265 -19.01 12.03 -14.06
CA GLY A 265 -18.16 11.98 -12.88
C GLY A 265 -16.78 11.36 -13.14
N ASP A 266 -15.82 11.62 -12.25
CA ASP A 266 -14.46 11.05 -12.33
C ASP A 266 -14.28 9.86 -11.38
N THR A 267 -14.43 8.65 -11.90
CA THR A 267 -14.26 7.40 -11.14
C THR A 267 -12.80 7.12 -10.74
N LYS A 268 -11.82 7.87 -11.28
CA LYS A 268 -10.43 7.79 -10.80
C LYS A 268 -10.29 8.32 -9.37
N LEU A 269 -11.17 9.23 -8.96
CA LEU A 269 -11.20 9.71 -7.57
C LEU A 269 -11.71 8.61 -6.63
N THR A 270 -12.72 7.82 -7.04
CA THR A 270 -13.12 6.60 -6.32
C THR A 270 -11.94 5.65 -6.15
N LYS A 271 -11.15 5.41 -7.21
CA LYS A 271 -9.95 4.57 -7.13
C LYS A 271 -8.97 5.07 -6.06
N GLY A 272 -8.74 6.38 -5.98
CA GLY A 272 -7.81 6.95 -5.01
C GLY A 272 -8.28 6.84 -3.56
N PHE A 273 -9.59 6.90 -3.33
CA PHE A 273 -10.19 6.79 -1.99
C PHE A 273 -10.42 5.33 -1.57
N TYR A 274 -10.66 4.44 -2.52
CA TYR A 274 -11.13 3.05 -2.34
C TYR A 274 -10.53 2.33 -1.12
N GLN A 275 -9.22 2.10 -1.14
CA GLN A 275 -8.57 1.22 -0.15
C GLN A 275 -8.69 1.80 1.26
N TRP A 276 -8.46 3.11 1.36
CA TRP A 276 -8.38 3.83 2.60
C TRP A 276 -9.76 4.03 3.20
N GLY A 277 -10.74 4.37 2.35
CA GLY A 277 -12.15 4.46 2.71
C GLY A 277 -12.71 3.12 3.21
N CYS A 278 -12.41 2.01 2.52
CA CYS A 278 -12.83 0.68 2.97
C CYS A 278 -12.20 0.29 4.31
N MET A 279 -10.90 0.56 4.50
CA MET A 279 -10.25 0.34 5.79
C MET A 279 -10.85 1.22 6.88
N ALA A 280 -11.12 2.51 6.61
CA ALA A 280 -11.70 3.43 7.58
C ALA A 280 -13.12 3.02 7.97
N SER A 281 -13.95 2.60 7.01
CA SER A 281 -15.28 2.03 7.26
C SER A 281 -15.21 0.78 8.13
N ALA A 282 -14.24 -0.13 7.88
CA ALA A 282 -14.05 -1.31 8.71
C ALA A 282 -13.69 -0.95 10.16
N GLU A 283 -12.80 0.03 10.36
CA GLU A 283 -12.46 0.52 11.70
C GLU A 283 -13.66 1.17 12.40
N TYR A 284 -14.47 1.96 11.67
CA TYR A 284 -15.70 2.57 12.18
C TYR A 284 -16.70 1.51 12.67
N LEU A 285 -16.97 0.52 11.83
CA LEU A 285 -17.92 -0.56 12.10
C LEU A 285 -17.50 -1.44 13.28
N GLU A 286 -16.25 -1.89 13.29
CA GLU A 286 -15.78 -2.77 14.35
C GLU A 286 -15.51 -2.04 15.67
N ALA A 287 -15.45 -0.71 15.67
CA ALA A 287 -15.50 0.08 16.90
C ALA A 287 -16.90 0.11 17.53
N GLY A 288 -17.93 -0.33 16.81
CA GLY A 288 -19.32 -0.34 17.27
C GLY A 288 -19.98 1.04 17.23
N TRP A 289 -19.44 2.00 16.48
CA TRP A 289 -20.06 3.31 16.32
C TRP A 289 -21.27 3.20 15.39
N THR A 290 -22.42 3.73 15.82
CA THR A 290 -23.71 3.43 15.18
C THR A 290 -24.23 4.53 14.26
N THR A 291 -23.78 5.77 14.41
CA THR A 291 -24.36 6.95 13.73
C THR A 291 -24.40 6.80 12.21
N HIS A 292 -23.36 6.21 11.61
CA HIS A 292 -23.25 5.98 10.16
C HIS A 292 -22.87 4.54 9.81
N ALA A 293 -23.20 3.57 10.67
CA ALA A 293 -22.79 2.17 10.49
C ALA A 293 -23.27 1.59 9.14
N ASP A 294 -24.56 1.68 8.85
CA ASP A 294 -25.11 1.13 7.60
C ASP A 294 -24.48 1.78 6.36
N LEU A 295 -24.33 3.12 6.37
CA LEU A 295 -23.69 3.86 5.29
C LEU A 295 -22.22 3.44 5.09
N ALA A 296 -21.47 3.26 6.19
CA ALA A 296 -20.07 2.84 6.12
C ALA A 296 -19.93 1.45 5.49
N ALA A 297 -20.81 0.52 5.87
CA ALA A 297 -20.81 -0.84 5.35
C ALA A 297 -21.26 -0.90 3.88
N ASP A 298 -22.36 -0.22 3.54
CA ASP A 298 -22.86 -0.13 2.17
C ASP A 298 -21.82 0.48 1.24
N ALA A 299 -21.14 1.55 1.67
CA ALA A 299 -20.09 2.18 0.87
C ALA A 299 -18.88 1.26 0.63
N ALA A 300 -18.41 0.55 1.66
CA ALA A 300 -17.27 -0.37 1.53
C ALA A 300 -17.57 -1.52 0.56
N LEU A 301 -18.78 -2.08 0.62
CA LEU A 301 -19.25 -3.12 -0.29
C LEU A 301 -19.43 -2.56 -1.71
N ALA A 302 -20.16 -1.46 -1.88
CA ALA A 302 -20.43 -0.86 -3.19
C ALA A 302 -19.14 -0.47 -3.92
N MET A 303 -18.18 0.14 -3.21
CA MET A 303 -16.88 0.46 -3.77
C MET A 303 -16.09 -0.79 -4.19
N SER A 304 -16.22 -1.90 -3.47
CA SER A 304 -15.56 -3.17 -3.82
C SER A 304 -16.21 -3.81 -5.03
N TRP A 305 -17.54 -3.80 -5.14
CA TRP A 305 -18.24 -4.26 -6.34
C TRP A 305 -17.92 -3.41 -7.57
N TRP A 306 -17.86 -2.09 -7.40
CA TRP A 306 -17.37 -1.20 -8.45
C TRP A 306 -15.95 -1.58 -8.89
N LEU A 307 -15.04 -1.82 -7.93
CA LEU A 307 -13.65 -2.16 -8.25
C LEU A 307 -13.54 -3.50 -9.00
N LEU A 308 -14.31 -4.51 -8.60
CA LEU A 308 -14.29 -5.83 -9.22
C LEU A 308 -14.91 -5.84 -10.61
N TYR A 309 -16.11 -5.28 -10.75
CA TYR A 309 -16.93 -5.48 -11.96
C TYR A 309 -16.82 -4.33 -12.97
N ASP A 310 -16.78 -3.07 -12.51
CA ASP A 310 -16.66 -1.90 -13.39
C ASP A 310 -15.20 -1.55 -13.66
N ASN A 311 -14.37 -1.51 -12.60
CA ASN A 311 -12.95 -1.17 -12.72
C ASN A 311 -12.06 -2.35 -13.15
N GLN A 312 -12.65 -3.53 -13.31
CA GLN A 312 -12.04 -4.75 -13.87
C GLN A 312 -10.72 -5.14 -13.19
N LEU A 313 -10.71 -5.16 -11.85
CA LEU A 313 -9.51 -5.37 -11.05
C LEU A 313 -8.67 -6.59 -11.48
N GLU A 314 -9.31 -7.74 -11.71
CA GLU A 314 -8.62 -9.00 -12.02
C GLU A 314 -7.93 -8.99 -13.40
N TYR A 315 -8.26 -8.04 -14.27
CA TYR A 315 -7.62 -7.87 -15.58
C TYR A 315 -6.44 -6.90 -15.56
N ARG A 316 -6.19 -6.24 -14.42
CA ARG A 316 -5.12 -5.25 -14.33
C ARG A 316 -3.75 -5.87 -14.33
N GLN A 317 -2.86 -5.22 -15.07
CA GLN A 317 -1.44 -5.52 -15.07
C GLN A 317 -0.75 -4.74 -13.95
N GLY A 318 0.23 -5.36 -13.32
CA GLY A 318 1.03 -4.75 -12.25
C GLY A 318 0.53 -5.06 -10.85
N ASN A 319 1.18 -4.41 -9.88
CA ASN A 319 0.93 -4.63 -8.48
C ASN A 319 -0.35 -3.92 -8.02
N THR A 320 -1.36 -4.72 -7.66
CA THR A 320 -2.67 -4.28 -7.21
C THR A 320 -2.88 -4.53 -5.71
N ALA A 321 -1.81 -4.61 -4.90
CA ALA A 321 -1.91 -4.85 -3.46
C ALA A 321 -2.83 -3.84 -2.74
N TYR A 322 -2.83 -2.60 -3.20
CA TYR A 322 -3.72 -1.53 -2.74
C TYR A 322 -5.21 -1.97 -2.76
N ALA A 323 -5.59 -2.75 -3.78
CA ALA A 323 -6.94 -3.26 -3.92
C ALA A 323 -7.24 -4.36 -2.91
N VAL A 324 -6.25 -5.19 -2.61
CA VAL A 324 -6.38 -6.26 -1.60
C VAL A 324 -6.64 -5.66 -0.22
N GLU A 325 -5.97 -4.57 0.15
CA GLU A 325 -6.23 -3.86 1.41
C GLU A 325 -7.70 -3.42 1.51
N GLY A 326 -8.24 -2.84 0.44
CA GLY A 326 -9.65 -2.45 0.39
C GLY A 326 -10.63 -3.63 0.39
N LEU A 327 -10.33 -4.72 -0.32
CA LEU A 327 -11.15 -5.94 -0.33
C LEU A 327 -11.23 -6.56 1.07
N VAL A 328 -10.12 -6.62 1.81
CA VAL A 328 -10.13 -7.09 3.20
C VAL A 328 -10.89 -6.11 4.10
N GLY A 329 -10.77 -4.79 3.87
CA GLY A 329 -11.60 -3.79 4.55
C GLY A 329 -13.11 -4.02 4.34
N ALA A 330 -13.54 -4.24 3.10
CA ALA A 330 -14.93 -4.55 2.79
C ALA A 330 -15.38 -5.92 3.35
N TRP A 331 -14.48 -6.92 3.36
CA TRP A 331 -14.77 -8.21 4.00
C TRP A 331 -15.01 -8.04 5.50
N ARG A 332 -14.23 -7.20 6.19
CA ARG A 332 -14.44 -6.88 7.61
C ARG A 332 -15.80 -6.21 7.82
N ALA A 333 -16.20 -5.30 6.93
CA ALA A 333 -17.55 -4.70 6.97
C ALA A 333 -18.66 -5.75 6.75
N ALA A 334 -18.51 -6.65 5.78
CA ALA A 334 -19.42 -7.76 5.52
C ALA A 334 -19.55 -8.68 6.75
N LYS A 335 -18.42 -8.96 7.42
CA LYS A 335 -18.37 -9.77 8.65
C LYS A 335 -19.18 -9.16 9.78
N VAL A 336 -19.10 -7.84 9.99
CA VAL A 336 -19.92 -7.14 11.00
C VAL A 336 -21.42 -7.28 10.69
N ARG A 337 -21.80 -7.24 9.39
CA ARG A 337 -23.19 -7.47 8.94
C ARG A 337 -23.61 -8.94 8.89
N LYS A 338 -22.68 -9.88 9.09
CA LYS A 338 -22.90 -11.33 8.89
C LYS A 338 -23.33 -11.67 7.44
N ASP A 339 -22.86 -10.89 6.47
CA ASP A 339 -23.08 -11.12 5.05
C ASP A 339 -22.06 -12.14 4.51
N THR A 340 -22.40 -13.42 4.63
CA THR A 340 -21.51 -14.53 4.30
C THR A 340 -21.25 -14.67 2.80
N GLU A 341 -22.19 -14.22 1.95
CA GLU A 341 -22.05 -14.26 0.50
C GLU A 341 -20.98 -13.26 0.04
N SER A 342 -21.10 -12.00 0.47
CA SER A 342 -20.08 -10.98 0.22
C SER A 342 -18.72 -11.40 0.79
N MET A 343 -18.69 -11.96 2.00
CA MET A 343 -17.45 -12.47 2.60
C MET A 343 -16.76 -13.53 1.74
N ALA A 344 -17.50 -14.46 1.15
CA ALA A 344 -16.92 -15.53 0.33
C ALA A 344 -16.25 -14.96 -0.93
N VAL A 345 -16.97 -14.11 -1.68
CA VAL A 345 -16.47 -13.52 -2.94
C VAL A 345 -15.25 -12.63 -2.69
N LEU A 346 -15.32 -11.77 -1.66
CA LEU A 346 -14.22 -10.85 -1.32
C LEU A 346 -12.98 -11.60 -0.87
N ARG A 347 -13.13 -12.66 -0.06
CA ARG A 347 -12.02 -13.51 0.39
C ARG A 347 -11.37 -14.23 -0.79
N GLU A 348 -12.15 -14.95 -1.60
CA GLU A 348 -11.62 -15.71 -2.73
C GLU A 348 -10.83 -14.81 -3.69
N THR A 349 -11.38 -13.63 -3.99
CA THR A 349 -10.75 -12.66 -4.89
C THR A 349 -9.45 -12.11 -4.30
N ALA A 350 -9.44 -11.73 -3.02
CA ALA A 350 -8.26 -11.23 -2.34
C ALA A 350 -7.14 -12.28 -2.26
N GLU A 351 -7.48 -13.55 -2.00
CA GLU A 351 -6.52 -14.67 -2.02
C GLU A 351 -5.96 -14.90 -3.43
N ARG A 352 -6.81 -14.91 -4.48
CA ARG A 352 -6.38 -15.08 -5.89
C ARG A 352 -5.39 -14.01 -6.32
N ILE A 353 -5.71 -12.74 -6.03
CA ILE A 353 -4.84 -11.60 -6.36
C ILE A 353 -3.54 -11.69 -5.57
N THR A 354 -3.59 -11.92 -4.25
CA THR A 354 -2.38 -12.02 -3.43
C THR A 354 -1.46 -13.15 -3.89
N ASN A 355 -2.03 -14.29 -4.32
CA ASN A 355 -1.27 -15.41 -4.86
C ASN A 355 -0.45 -15.00 -6.09
N GLN A 356 -1.01 -14.16 -6.97
CA GLN A 356 -0.29 -13.59 -8.11
C GLN A 356 0.74 -12.55 -7.68
N LEU A 357 0.41 -11.68 -6.72
CA LEU A 357 1.33 -10.65 -6.21
C LEU A 357 2.59 -11.24 -5.56
N ILE A 358 2.49 -12.39 -4.90
CA ILE A 358 3.67 -13.07 -4.32
C ILE A 358 4.68 -13.50 -5.41
N THR A 359 4.25 -13.69 -6.66
CA THR A 359 5.18 -13.95 -7.78
C THR A 359 6.05 -12.74 -8.13
N LEU A 360 5.69 -11.54 -7.66
CA LEU A 360 6.46 -10.31 -7.87
C LEU A 360 7.56 -10.10 -6.83
N GLN A 361 7.72 -11.04 -5.88
CA GLN A 361 8.67 -10.91 -4.79
C GLN A 361 10.01 -11.57 -5.12
N TYR A 362 11.07 -10.78 -5.04
CA TYR A 362 12.45 -11.20 -5.24
C TYR A 362 12.93 -12.08 -4.08
N GLY A 363 13.48 -13.25 -4.37
CA GLY A 363 13.79 -14.29 -3.40
C GLY A 363 12.55 -14.90 -2.69
N GLY A 364 11.34 -14.52 -3.11
CA GLY A 364 10.10 -14.95 -2.50
C GLY A 364 9.74 -16.41 -2.83
N PRO A 365 8.76 -16.99 -2.13
CA PRO A 365 8.39 -18.40 -2.29
C PRO A 365 7.86 -18.75 -3.68
N TYR A 366 7.37 -17.77 -4.47
CA TYR A 366 6.89 -17.99 -5.84
C TYR A 366 7.70 -17.25 -6.91
N GLN A 367 8.96 -16.91 -6.64
CA GLN A 367 9.82 -16.27 -7.65
C GLN A 367 9.86 -17.06 -8.97
N ASP A 368 9.89 -18.40 -8.91
CA ASP A 368 9.99 -19.28 -10.08
C ASP A 368 8.78 -19.21 -11.03
N PHE A 369 7.67 -18.62 -10.60
CA PHE A 369 6.48 -18.39 -11.43
C PHE A 369 6.54 -17.07 -12.20
N ASN A 370 7.55 -16.23 -11.94
CA ASN A 370 7.82 -14.99 -12.64
C ASN A 370 9.03 -15.17 -13.59
N PRO A 371 8.81 -15.19 -14.92
CA PRO A 371 9.89 -15.41 -15.89
C PRO A 371 11.04 -14.41 -15.79
N LEU A 372 10.73 -13.12 -15.54
CA LEU A 372 11.76 -12.10 -15.40
C LEU A 372 12.61 -12.38 -14.16
N LEU A 373 11.97 -12.51 -12.99
CA LEU A 373 12.71 -12.70 -11.74
C LEU A 373 13.47 -14.03 -11.69
N LYS A 374 12.90 -15.09 -12.28
CA LYS A 374 13.57 -16.39 -12.47
C LYS A 374 14.83 -16.28 -13.35
N SER A 375 14.83 -15.37 -14.33
CA SER A 375 15.97 -15.19 -15.24
C SER A 375 17.15 -14.45 -14.60
N LEU A 376 16.92 -13.76 -13.48
CA LEU A 376 17.96 -13.01 -12.80
C LEU A 376 18.94 -13.98 -12.11
N ARG A 377 20.19 -13.99 -12.58
CA ARG A 377 21.20 -15.02 -12.25
C ARG A 377 21.51 -15.16 -10.75
N ARG A 378 21.29 -14.10 -9.96
CA ARG A 378 21.51 -14.09 -8.51
C ARG A 378 20.65 -13.03 -7.82
N VAL A 379 19.97 -13.43 -6.75
CA VAL A 379 19.36 -12.50 -5.81
C VAL A 379 20.46 -11.90 -4.94
N GLN A 380 20.72 -10.60 -5.06
CA GLN A 380 21.65 -9.92 -4.15
C GLN A 380 21.09 -9.97 -2.71
N PRO A 381 21.93 -10.28 -1.70
CA PRO A 381 21.45 -10.41 -0.32
C PRO A 381 20.69 -9.19 0.20
N GLU A 382 21.16 -7.97 -0.11
CA GLU A 382 20.50 -6.73 0.31
C GLU A 382 19.08 -6.62 -0.26
N SER A 383 18.84 -7.15 -1.45
CA SER A 383 17.58 -6.99 -2.14
C SER A 383 16.63 -8.18 -2.03
N PHE A 384 16.98 -9.17 -1.20
CA PHE A 384 16.10 -10.27 -0.87
C PHE A 384 14.78 -9.74 -0.28
N GLY A 385 13.67 -10.22 -0.83
CA GLY A 385 12.31 -9.90 -0.40
C GLY A 385 11.69 -8.66 -1.03
N GLY A 386 12.41 -7.94 -1.89
CA GLY A 386 11.89 -6.77 -2.60
C GLY A 386 10.73 -7.12 -3.53
N ILE A 387 9.77 -6.21 -3.67
CA ILE A 387 8.52 -6.46 -4.40
C ILE A 387 8.43 -5.55 -5.61
N SER A 388 8.38 -6.14 -6.81
CA SER A 388 8.35 -5.37 -8.04
C SER A 388 6.96 -4.83 -8.37
N ALA A 389 6.93 -3.76 -9.18
CA ALA A 389 5.70 -3.10 -9.62
C ALA A 389 4.88 -3.94 -10.61
N SER A 390 5.48 -4.89 -11.31
CA SER A 390 4.83 -5.74 -12.31
C SER A 390 5.69 -6.96 -12.67
N ARG A 391 5.09 -7.90 -13.39
CA ARG A 391 5.74 -9.15 -13.82
C ARG A 391 6.93 -8.93 -14.75
N ASP A 392 6.92 -7.83 -15.49
CA ASP A 392 7.92 -7.40 -16.47
C ASP A 392 8.83 -6.27 -15.97
N SER A 393 8.73 -5.92 -14.69
CA SER A 393 9.56 -4.89 -14.06
C SER A 393 10.51 -5.50 -13.03
N ALA A 394 11.79 -5.15 -13.14
CA ALA A 394 12.79 -5.40 -12.11
C ALA A 394 12.84 -4.26 -11.07
N ILE A 395 12.00 -3.24 -11.20
CA ILE A 395 12.02 -2.08 -10.31
C ILE A 395 11.23 -2.40 -9.05
N VAL A 396 11.89 -2.27 -7.91
CA VAL A 396 11.27 -2.28 -6.58
C VAL A 396 11.15 -0.83 -6.13
N ARG A 397 9.94 -0.42 -5.73
CA ARG A 397 9.68 0.87 -5.09
C ARG A 397 9.08 0.66 -3.72
N ILE A 398 9.39 1.56 -2.78
CA ILE A 398 8.92 1.44 -1.39
C ILE A 398 7.40 1.50 -1.26
N ASP A 399 6.69 2.21 -2.14
CA ASP A 399 5.23 2.28 -2.12
C ASP A 399 4.59 0.94 -2.49
N VAL A 400 5.13 0.27 -3.51
CA VAL A 400 4.69 -1.05 -3.93
C VAL A 400 4.95 -2.08 -2.83
N HIS A 401 6.16 -2.02 -2.26
CA HIS A 401 6.57 -2.89 -1.16
C HIS A 401 5.69 -2.72 0.07
N GLN A 402 5.32 -1.47 0.39
CA GLN A 402 4.43 -1.12 1.48
C GLN A 402 3.04 -1.72 1.33
N HIS A 403 2.35 -1.43 0.21
CA HIS A 403 1.00 -1.92 0.00
C HIS A 403 0.94 -3.44 0.01
N GLN A 404 1.87 -4.13 -0.64
CA GLN A 404 1.88 -5.59 -0.65
C GLN A 404 2.19 -6.18 0.73
N THR A 405 3.13 -5.61 1.48
CA THR A 405 3.40 -6.08 2.84
C THR A 405 2.17 -5.92 3.73
N HIS A 406 1.51 -4.77 3.68
CA HIS A 406 0.34 -4.51 4.52
C HIS A 406 -0.86 -5.38 4.11
N ALA A 407 -1.12 -5.55 2.81
CA ALA A 407 -2.13 -6.49 2.30
C ALA A 407 -1.89 -7.92 2.82
N MET A 408 -0.65 -8.42 2.75
CA MET A 408 -0.32 -9.76 3.25
C MET A 408 -0.56 -9.91 4.76
N LEU A 409 -0.23 -8.89 5.56
CA LEU A 409 -0.52 -8.88 6.99
C LEU A 409 -2.04 -8.91 7.26
N MET A 410 -2.82 -8.12 6.52
CA MET A 410 -4.27 -8.10 6.65
C MET A 410 -4.89 -9.47 6.32
N LEU A 411 -4.44 -10.12 5.24
CA LEU A 411 -4.90 -11.48 4.88
C LEU A 411 -4.54 -12.49 5.97
N LEU A 412 -3.30 -12.46 6.47
CA LEU A 412 -2.85 -13.39 7.50
C LEU A 412 -3.76 -13.31 8.74
N ASN A 413 -4.08 -12.09 9.16
CA ASN A 413 -4.88 -11.84 10.35
C ASN A 413 -6.38 -12.11 10.15
N CYS A 414 -6.90 -11.99 8.93
CA CYS A 414 -8.33 -12.15 8.66
C CYS A 414 -8.73 -13.54 8.17
N PHE A 415 -7.88 -14.19 7.35
CA PHE A 415 -8.23 -15.40 6.59
C PHE A 415 -7.43 -16.64 6.99
N PHE A 416 -6.27 -16.47 7.66
CA PHE A 416 -5.34 -17.56 7.99
C PHE A 416 -4.96 -17.55 9.48
N THR A 417 -5.98 -17.42 10.35
CA THR A 417 -5.81 -17.48 11.80
C THR A 417 -5.44 -18.89 12.25
N GLU A 418 -4.69 -19.02 13.35
CA GLU A 418 -4.09 -20.30 13.83
C GLU A 418 -5.10 -21.43 14.10
N THR A 419 -6.39 -21.12 14.14
CA THR A 419 -7.47 -22.10 14.30
C THR A 419 -7.76 -22.93 13.05
N ASP A 420 -7.30 -22.52 11.86
CA ASP A 420 -7.66 -23.18 10.59
C ASP A 420 -6.78 -24.39 10.23
N ASP A 421 -5.66 -24.61 10.93
CA ASP A 421 -4.75 -25.74 10.66
C ASP A 421 -5.10 -27.03 11.43
N ASN A 422 -6.12 -27.02 12.29
CA ASN A 422 -6.58 -28.20 13.05
C ASN A 422 -7.90 -28.81 12.52
N SER A 423 -8.38 -28.40 11.33
CA SER A 423 -9.65 -28.89 10.75
C SER A 423 -9.48 -29.59 9.40
N LYS A 424 -8.38 -30.33 9.21
CA LYS A 424 -8.24 -31.31 8.12
C LYS A 424 -7.93 -32.70 8.65
#